data_AF-A0A836SPV9-F1
#
_entry.id   AF-A0A836SPV9-F1
#
_cell.length_a   1.000
_cell.length_b   1.000
_cell.length_c   1.000
_cell.angle_alpha   90.00
_cell.angle_beta   90.00
_cell.angle_gamma   90.00
#
_symmetry.space_group_name_H-M   'P 1'
#
loop_
_entity.id
_entity.type
_entity.pdbx_description
1 polymer ?
#
loop_
_entity_poly.entity_id
_entity_poly.type
_entity_poly.pdbx_seq_one_letter_code
_entity_poly.pdbx_strand_id
1 'polypeptide(L)'
;LLPEYEEYLNVEYRIPILKLAGLLHDLAKPDTRFEKDGELHFYGHDSLGSRLVKRICKEDLRLSNLETEMLCRLVREHMRPHLLAGGDLTDRAIRRFLRDLGDDFIGAMILAWADGKATAGKTRHLKKLYKRIIIFYRIEQEKAAFKLLINGYDLIELGLVPGPIFKRILSAVEEEQKDGRITTREEALDLARSLIKEEDDG
;
A
#
# COMPACT_ATOMS: atom_id res chain seq x y z
N LEU A 1 2.03 19.00 -4.37
CA LEU A 1 2.18 17.60 -4.80
C LEU A 1 0.81 16.91 -4.59
N LEU A 2 0.65 15.62 -4.89
CA LEU A 2 -0.55 14.91 -4.38
C LEU A 2 -0.45 14.85 -2.84
N PRO A 3 -1.57 14.93 -2.09
CA PRO A 3 -1.55 15.01 -0.61
C PRO A 3 -0.72 13.91 0.06
N GLU A 4 -0.75 12.68 -0.48
CA GLU A 4 -0.01 11.54 0.06
C GLU A 4 1.50 11.74 0.06
N TYR A 5 2.03 12.48 -0.92
CA TYR A 5 3.45 12.79 -0.98
C TYR A 5 3.83 13.87 0.03
N GLU A 6 2.96 14.85 0.26
CA GLU A 6 3.19 15.90 1.25
C GLU A 6 3.11 15.31 2.66
N GLU A 7 2.08 14.52 2.95
CA GLU A 7 1.95 13.75 4.18
C GLU A 7 3.16 12.84 4.40
N TYR A 8 3.63 12.15 3.35
CA TYR A 8 4.83 11.35 3.44
C TYR A 8 6.05 12.20 3.80
N LEU A 9 6.29 13.30 3.09
CA LEU A 9 7.51 14.10 3.23
C LEU A 9 7.54 15.04 4.44
N ASN A 10 6.39 15.28 5.08
CA ASN A 10 6.30 16.14 6.27
C ASN A 10 6.88 15.50 7.54
N VAL A 11 7.23 14.21 7.52
CA VAL A 11 7.94 13.57 8.63
C VAL A 11 9.44 13.84 8.50
N GLU A 12 10.00 14.54 9.48
CA GLU A 12 11.35 15.15 9.46
C GLU A 12 12.45 14.21 8.95
N TYR A 13 12.49 12.96 9.44
CA TYR A 13 13.56 12.02 9.10
C TYR A 13 13.44 11.43 7.68
N ARG A 14 12.26 11.48 7.04
CA ARG A 14 12.04 10.77 5.77
C ARG A 14 12.85 11.36 4.61
N ILE A 15 12.98 12.69 4.53
CA ILE A 15 13.75 13.34 3.45
C ILE A 15 15.25 12.97 3.51
N PRO A 16 15.96 13.12 4.66
CA PRO A 16 17.34 12.65 4.78
C PRO A 16 17.51 11.17 4.44
N ILE A 17 16.62 10.31 4.95
CA ILE A 17 16.69 8.86 4.69
C ILE A 17 16.42 8.53 3.22
N LEU A 18 15.51 9.22 2.53
CA LEU A 18 15.30 9.05 1.09
C LEU A 18 16.55 9.41 0.29
N LYS A 19 17.23 10.50 0.65
CA LYS A 19 18.49 10.88 -0.01
C LYS A 19 19.56 9.82 0.21
N LEU A 20 19.66 9.30 1.43
CA LEU A 20 20.60 8.23 1.76
C LEU A 20 20.26 6.92 1.03
N ALA A 21 18.98 6.60 0.89
CA ALA A 21 18.52 5.48 0.07
C ALA A 21 18.91 5.68 -1.40
N GLY A 22 18.73 6.89 -1.94
CA GLY A 22 19.22 7.27 -3.27
C GLY A 22 20.72 7.03 -3.45
N LEU A 23 21.52 7.39 -2.46
CA LEU A 23 22.98 7.17 -2.47
C LEU A 23 23.36 5.68 -2.39
N LEU A 24 22.64 4.88 -1.62
CA LEU A 24 23.04 3.52 -1.24
C LEU A 24 22.29 2.38 -1.94
N HIS A 25 21.22 2.66 -2.71
CA HIS A 25 20.35 1.61 -3.26
C HIS A 25 21.09 0.56 -4.09
N ASP A 26 22.13 0.98 -4.79
CA ASP A 26 22.94 0.17 -5.70
C ASP A 26 24.29 -0.29 -5.11
N LEU A 27 24.52 -0.08 -3.81
CA LEU A 27 25.81 -0.33 -3.16
C LEU A 27 26.36 -1.75 -3.43
N ALA A 28 25.49 -2.75 -3.52
CA ALA A 28 25.88 -4.15 -3.71
C ALA A 28 25.95 -4.60 -5.18
N LYS A 29 25.79 -3.70 -6.17
CA LYS A 29 25.97 -4.06 -7.59
C LYS A 29 27.33 -4.70 -7.87
N PRO A 30 28.47 -4.15 -7.41
CA PRO A 30 29.77 -4.78 -7.63
C PRO A 30 29.87 -6.20 -7.09
N ASP A 31 29.33 -6.46 -5.90
CA ASP A 31 29.37 -7.77 -5.22
C ASP A 31 28.45 -8.82 -5.85
N THR A 32 27.46 -8.39 -6.63
CA THR A 32 26.48 -9.27 -7.29
C THR A 32 26.65 -9.30 -8.80
N ARG A 33 27.71 -8.69 -9.32
CA ARG A 33 28.00 -8.64 -10.74
C ARG A 33 28.38 -10.03 -11.24
N PHE A 34 27.69 -10.49 -12.27
CA PHE A 34 28.10 -11.66 -13.05
C PHE A 34 27.73 -11.51 -14.52
N GLU A 35 28.35 -12.30 -15.38
CA GLU A 35 28.08 -12.32 -16.82
C GLU A 35 27.37 -13.63 -17.19
N LYS A 36 26.32 -13.53 -18.01
CA LYS A 36 25.62 -14.68 -18.57
C LYS A 36 25.20 -14.33 -19.99
N ASP A 37 25.48 -15.24 -20.93
CA ASP A 37 25.12 -15.08 -22.35
C ASP A 37 25.64 -13.75 -22.98
N GLY A 38 26.78 -13.24 -22.49
CA GLY A 38 27.39 -11.97 -22.92
C GLY A 38 26.75 -10.71 -22.33
N GLU A 39 25.76 -10.86 -21.43
CA GLU A 39 25.12 -9.76 -20.72
C GLU A 39 25.56 -9.70 -19.26
N LEU A 40 25.74 -8.47 -18.75
CA LEU A 40 26.02 -8.21 -17.34
C LEU A 40 24.73 -8.17 -16.53
N HIS A 41 24.71 -8.92 -15.44
CA HIS A 41 23.60 -8.99 -14.49
C HIS A 41 24.04 -8.65 -13.07
N PHE A 42 23.07 -8.22 -12.26
CA PHE A 42 23.24 -7.80 -10.86
C PHE A 42 22.13 -8.39 -9.98
N TYR A 43 21.76 -9.65 -10.21
CA TYR A 43 20.60 -10.23 -9.49
C TYR A 43 20.86 -10.30 -7.98
N GLY A 44 19.88 -9.85 -7.20
CA GLY A 44 19.95 -9.84 -5.74
C GLY A 44 20.74 -8.69 -5.11
N HIS A 45 21.20 -7.70 -5.90
CA HIS A 45 21.90 -6.51 -5.38
C HIS A 45 21.05 -5.73 -4.39
N ASP A 46 19.74 -5.63 -4.61
CA ASP A 46 18.78 -5.01 -3.71
C ASP A 46 18.78 -5.66 -2.31
N SER A 47 18.75 -6.99 -2.28
CA SER A 47 18.67 -7.81 -1.08
C SER A 47 20.02 -7.85 -0.34
N LEU A 48 21.14 -7.96 -1.06
CA LEU A 48 22.47 -7.86 -0.47
C LEU A 48 22.75 -6.44 0.02
N GLY A 49 22.41 -5.43 -0.78
CA GLY A 49 22.55 -4.01 -0.48
C GLY A 49 21.81 -3.64 0.80
N SER A 50 20.58 -4.10 0.98
CA SER A 50 19.82 -3.90 2.22
C SER A 50 20.56 -4.44 3.46
N ARG A 51 21.24 -5.60 3.36
CA ARG A 51 22.03 -6.16 4.47
C ARG A 51 23.29 -5.35 4.75
N LEU A 52 23.99 -4.88 3.72
CA LEU A 52 25.16 -4.03 3.86
C LEU A 52 24.79 -2.67 4.48
N VAL A 53 23.72 -2.06 3.98
CA VAL A 53 23.19 -0.80 4.50
C VAL A 53 22.78 -0.94 5.96
N LYS A 54 22.14 -2.05 6.36
CA LYS A 54 21.83 -2.30 7.77
C LYS A 54 23.08 -2.28 8.67
N ARG A 55 24.21 -2.79 8.18
CA ARG A 55 25.49 -2.74 8.89
C ARG A 55 25.99 -1.30 9.02
N ILE A 56 26.05 -0.58 7.89
CA ILE A 56 26.47 0.84 7.83
C ILE A 56 25.64 1.71 8.77
N CYS A 57 24.31 1.53 8.80
CA CYS A 57 23.43 2.27 9.69
C CYS A 57 23.75 2.06 11.17
N LYS A 58 24.13 0.84 11.56
CA LYS A 58 24.38 0.47 12.96
C LYS A 58 25.79 0.80 13.41
N GLU A 59 26.78 0.52 12.57
CA GLU A 59 28.20 0.59 12.93
C GLU A 59 28.77 1.99 12.68
N ASP A 60 28.42 2.61 11.55
CA ASP A 60 29.05 3.85 11.09
C ASP A 60 28.17 5.08 11.36
N LEU A 61 26.92 5.04 10.91
CA LEU A 61 26.02 6.21 10.93
C LEU A 61 25.23 6.35 12.24
N ARG A 62 25.10 5.27 13.01
CA ARG A 62 24.36 5.20 14.28
C ARG A 62 22.93 5.74 14.17
N LEU A 63 22.23 5.40 13.08
CA LEU A 63 20.83 5.77 12.86
C LEU A 63 19.91 5.07 13.86
N SER A 64 18.75 5.67 14.14
CA SER A 64 17.72 5.02 14.94
C SER A 64 17.23 3.72 14.28
N ASN A 65 16.58 2.85 15.05
CA ASN A 65 15.99 1.62 14.50
C ASN A 65 14.95 1.95 13.41
N LEU A 66 14.13 2.97 13.63
CA LEU A 66 13.09 3.40 12.68
C LEU A 66 13.70 3.86 11.34
N GLU A 67 14.71 4.72 11.38
CA GLU A 67 15.44 5.18 10.20
C GLU A 67 16.16 4.05 9.49
N THR A 68 16.81 3.17 10.26
CA THR A 68 17.50 1.98 9.74
C THR A 68 16.54 1.06 9.00
N GLU A 69 15.36 0.79 9.57
CA GLU A 69 14.35 -0.07 8.98
C GLU A 69 13.78 0.53 7.69
N MET A 70 13.44 1.81 7.69
CA MET A 70 13.00 2.54 6.50
C MET A 70 14.06 2.46 5.40
N LEU A 71 15.31 2.81 5.71
CA LEU A 71 16.40 2.80 4.74
C LEU A 71 16.65 1.40 4.16
N CYS A 72 16.69 0.38 5.02
CA CYS A 72 16.86 -1.01 4.59
C CYS A 72 15.71 -1.46 3.67
N ARG A 73 14.47 -1.05 3.97
CA ARG A 73 13.28 -1.37 3.19
C ARG A 73 13.30 -0.68 1.83
N LEU A 74 13.62 0.61 1.78
CA LEU A 74 13.74 1.36 0.54
C LEU A 74 14.81 0.78 -0.38
N VAL A 75 16.00 0.47 0.16
CA VAL A 75 17.09 -0.17 -0.61
C VAL A 75 16.67 -1.56 -1.10
N ARG A 76 15.99 -2.35 -0.27
CA ARG A 76 15.55 -3.70 -0.67
C ARG A 76 14.50 -3.67 -1.77
N GLU A 77 13.60 -2.70 -1.74
CA GLU A 77 12.41 -2.69 -2.60
C GLU A 77 12.52 -1.70 -3.77
N HIS A 78 13.66 -1.05 -3.97
CA HIS A 78 13.82 0.02 -4.98
C HIS A 78 13.56 -0.44 -6.42
N MET A 79 13.85 -1.70 -6.75
CA MET A 79 13.55 -2.27 -8.08
C MET A 79 12.07 -2.59 -8.28
N ARG A 80 11.30 -2.74 -7.20
CA ARG A 80 9.94 -3.26 -7.26
C ARG A 80 8.97 -2.39 -8.06
N PRO A 81 9.00 -1.04 -7.99
CA PRO A 81 8.22 -0.21 -8.90
C PRO A 81 8.55 -0.43 -10.38
N HIS A 82 9.83 -0.64 -10.72
CA HIS A 82 10.22 -0.94 -12.11
C HIS A 82 9.68 -2.29 -12.57
N LEU A 83 9.77 -3.32 -11.72
CA LEU A 83 9.24 -4.66 -12.00
C LEU A 83 7.71 -4.65 -12.14
N LEU A 84 7.00 -3.93 -11.27
CA LEU A 84 5.54 -3.78 -11.35
C LEU A 84 5.10 -3.03 -12.61
N ALA A 85 5.89 -2.07 -13.09
CA ALA A 85 5.58 -1.33 -14.32
C ALA A 85 5.83 -2.16 -15.59
N GLY A 86 6.71 -3.16 -15.53
CA GLY A 86 7.04 -4.06 -16.64
C GLY A 86 6.17 -5.31 -16.75
N GLY A 87 5.44 -5.68 -15.69
CA GLY A 87 4.58 -6.87 -15.65
C GLY A 87 3.08 -6.57 -15.63
N ASP A 88 2.28 -7.62 -15.40
CA ASP A 88 0.83 -7.52 -15.27
C ASP A 88 0.42 -6.82 -13.97
N LEU A 89 -0.15 -5.63 -14.10
CA LEU A 89 -0.55 -4.80 -12.98
C LEU A 89 -1.89 -5.27 -12.39
N THR A 90 -1.84 -6.32 -11.57
CA THR A 90 -3.00 -6.84 -10.84
C THR A 90 -3.23 -6.13 -9.50
N ASP A 91 -4.49 -6.04 -9.08
CA ASP A 91 -4.86 -5.49 -7.76
C ASP A 91 -4.21 -6.25 -6.60
N ARG A 92 -4.01 -7.57 -6.77
CA ARG A 92 -3.28 -8.40 -5.80
C ARG A 92 -1.83 -7.94 -5.67
N ALA A 93 -1.16 -7.64 -6.78
CA ALA A 93 0.23 -7.18 -6.77
C ALA A 93 0.36 -5.79 -6.12
N ILE A 94 -0.58 -4.87 -6.39
CA ILE A 94 -0.62 -3.54 -5.75
C ILE A 94 -0.87 -3.66 -4.26
N ARG A 95 -1.87 -4.45 -3.84
CA ARG A 95 -2.15 -4.67 -2.42
C ARG A 95 -0.95 -5.26 -1.69
N ARG A 96 -0.25 -6.21 -2.32
CA ARG A 96 1.00 -6.79 -1.79
C ARG A 96 2.08 -5.71 -1.65
N PHE A 97 2.27 -4.86 -2.67
CA PHE A 97 3.21 -3.74 -2.62
C PHE A 97 2.91 -2.77 -1.48
N LEU A 98 1.68 -2.29 -1.37
CA LEU A 98 1.27 -1.38 -0.29
C LEU A 98 1.45 -2.00 1.10
N ARG A 99 1.04 -3.26 1.29
CA ARG A 99 1.16 -3.94 2.58
C ARG A 99 2.61 -4.14 3.00
N ASP A 100 3.46 -4.59 2.07
CA ASP A 100 4.85 -4.91 2.40
C ASP A 100 5.67 -3.64 2.69
N LEU A 101 5.34 -2.50 2.06
CA LEU A 101 6.04 -1.24 2.27
C LEU A 101 5.42 -0.35 3.35
N GLY A 102 4.15 -0.56 3.72
CA GLY A 102 3.41 0.40 4.56
C GLY A 102 3.49 1.79 3.94
N ASP A 103 3.68 2.83 4.76
CA ASP A 103 3.82 4.22 4.32
C ASP A 103 5.03 4.46 3.39
N ASP A 104 6.06 3.61 3.44
CA ASP A 104 7.28 3.77 2.64
C ASP A 104 7.08 3.49 1.15
N PHE A 105 5.87 3.09 0.74
CA PHE A 105 5.54 2.89 -0.67
C PHE A 105 5.74 4.17 -1.48
N ILE A 106 5.44 5.35 -0.89
CA ILE A 106 5.70 6.66 -1.51
C ILE A 106 7.21 6.86 -1.66
N GLY A 107 7.99 6.54 -0.64
CA GLY A 107 9.44 6.62 -0.69
C GLY A 107 10.06 5.76 -1.79
N ALA A 108 9.59 4.53 -1.94
CA ALA A 108 10.03 3.63 -3.01
C ALA A 108 9.65 4.16 -4.40
N MET A 109 8.48 4.77 -4.54
CA MET A 109 8.06 5.44 -5.78
C MET A 109 8.93 6.66 -6.09
N ILE A 110 9.29 7.47 -5.09
CA ILE A 110 10.20 8.61 -5.29
C ILE A 110 11.58 8.11 -5.73
N LEU A 111 12.11 7.08 -5.05
CA LEU A 111 13.42 6.50 -5.34
C LEU A 111 13.50 5.93 -6.76
N ALA A 112 12.55 5.08 -7.16
CA ALA A 112 12.51 4.50 -8.50
C ALA A 112 12.29 5.55 -9.60
N TRP A 113 11.55 6.62 -9.30
CA TRP A 113 11.42 7.74 -10.25
C TRP A 113 12.74 8.49 -10.44
N ALA A 114 13.47 8.74 -9.35
CA ALA A 114 14.78 9.38 -9.40
C ALA A 114 15.82 8.52 -10.15
N ASP A 115 15.88 7.23 -9.87
CA ASP A 115 16.75 6.28 -10.58
C ASP A 115 16.42 6.24 -12.09
N GLY A 116 15.14 6.05 -12.44
CA GLY A 116 14.73 6.04 -13.85
C GLY A 116 15.04 7.35 -14.60
N LYS A 117 15.02 8.49 -13.89
CA LYS A 117 15.46 9.78 -14.44
C LYS A 117 16.97 9.84 -14.66
N ALA A 118 17.77 9.37 -13.70
CA ALA A 118 19.22 9.38 -13.77
C ALA A 118 19.75 8.42 -14.85
N THR A 119 19.15 7.23 -14.96
CA THR A 119 19.66 6.16 -15.83
C THR A 119 19.22 6.31 -17.29
N ALA A 120 17.96 6.65 -17.56
CA ALA A 120 17.41 6.64 -18.93
C ALA A 120 16.73 7.96 -19.36
N GLY A 121 16.64 8.95 -18.46
CA GLY A 121 15.89 10.19 -18.67
C GLY A 121 14.37 10.02 -18.83
N LYS A 122 13.87 8.78 -18.78
CA LYS A 122 12.50 8.38 -19.11
C LYS A 122 11.87 7.60 -17.96
N THR A 123 10.78 8.13 -17.43
CA THR A 123 9.96 7.51 -16.36
C THR A 123 8.52 7.25 -16.80
N ARG A 124 8.28 7.22 -18.12
CA ARG A 124 6.92 7.13 -18.68
C ARG A 124 6.20 5.85 -18.27
N HIS A 125 6.91 4.73 -18.15
CA HIS A 125 6.35 3.44 -17.71
C HIS A 125 5.85 3.49 -16.26
N LEU A 126 6.55 4.22 -15.38
CA LEU A 126 6.17 4.38 -13.98
C LEU A 126 4.91 5.24 -13.79
N LYS A 127 4.64 6.18 -14.70
CA LYS A 127 3.51 7.13 -14.56
C LYS A 127 2.15 6.41 -14.45
N LYS A 128 1.90 5.40 -15.29
CA LYS A 128 0.65 4.62 -15.26
C LYS A 128 0.53 3.81 -13.98
N LEU A 129 1.64 3.18 -13.55
CA LEU A 129 1.72 2.43 -12.30
C LEU A 129 1.37 3.34 -11.11
N TYR A 130 2.01 4.50 -11.01
CA TYR A 130 1.87 5.37 -9.84
C TYR A 130 0.45 5.92 -9.70
N LYS A 131 -0.17 6.31 -10.82
CA LYS A 131 -1.58 6.71 -10.82
C LYS A 131 -2.47 5.57 -10.33
N ARG A 132 -2.25 4.34 -10.77
CA ARG A 132 -3.04 3.18 -10.34
C ARG A 132 -2.82 2.85 -8.85
N ILE A 133 -1.59 2.91 -8.35
CA ILE A 133 -1.28 2.69 -6.93
C ILE A 133 -1.98 3.72 -6.05
N ILE A 134 -1.90 5.01 -6.36
CA ILE A 134 -2.52 6.06 -5.55
C ILE A 134 -4.05 5.94 -5.55
N ILE A 135 -4.67 5.67 -6.71
CA ILE A 135 -6.12 5.44 -6.78
C ILE A 135 -6.51 4.22 -5.94
N PHE A 136 -5.79 3.12 -6.07
CA PHE A 136 -6.04 1.90 -5.29
C PHE A 136 -5.88 2.15 -3.78
N TYR A 137 -4.82 2.86 -3.37
CA TYR A 137 -4.56 3.23 -1.98
C TYR A 137 -5.73 4.05 -1.40
N ARG A 138 -6.21 5.07 -2.11
CA ARG A 138 -7.36 5.88 -1.68
C ARG A 138 -8.62 5.05 -1.49
N ILE A 139 -8.93 4.16 -2.44
CA ILE A 139 -10.10 3.27 -2.35
C ILE A 139 -10.00 2.35 -1.13
N GLU A 140 -8.81 1.79 -0.85
CA GLU A 140 -8.64 0.92 0.33
C GLU A 140 -8.69 1.72 1.64
N GLN A 141 -8.21 2.96 1.67
CA GLN A 141 -8.33 3.84 2.84
C GLN A 141 -9.79 4.22 3.10
N GLU A 142 -10.54 4.57 2.06
CA GLU A 142 -11.97 4.88 2.16
C GLU A 142 -12.76 3.68 2.69
N LYS A 143 -12.49 2.48 2.17
CA LYS A 143 -13.08 1.23 2.69
C LYS A 143 -12.71 0.96 4.15
N ALA A 144 -11.46 1.24 4.54
CA ALA A 144 -11.01 1.05 5.92
C ALA A 144 -11.62 2.06 6.89
N ALA A 145 -11.89 3.29 6.43
CA ALA A 145 -12.55 4.33 7.20
C ALA A 145 -14.08 4.10 7.30
N PHE A 146 -14.68 3.50 6.27
CA PHE A 146 -16.11 3.19 6.27
C PHE A 146 -16.45 2.14 7.32
N LYS A 147 -17.20 2.55 8.34
CA LYS A 147 -17.78 1.65 9.33
C LYS A 147 -19.28 1.61 9.13
N LEU A 148 -19.80 0.40 8.92
CA LEU A 148 -21.23 0.17 8.82
C LEU A 148 -21.91 0.57 10.15
N LEU A 149 -23.07 1.22 10.07
CA LEU A 149 -23.82 1.72 11.24
C LEU A 149 -24.28 0.59 12.17
N ILE A 150 -24.49 -0.59 11.61
CA ILE A 150 -24.78 -1.83 12.33
C ILE A 150 -23.86 -2.96 11.85
N ASN A 151 -23.81 -4.05 12.60
CA ASN A 151 -23.02 -5.24 12.31
C ASN A 151 -23.84 -6.52 12.56
N GLY A 152 -23.22 -7.69 12.40
CA GLY A 152 -23.90 -8.97 12.58
C GLY A 152 -24.45 -9.23 13.98
N TYR A 153 -23.83 -8.71 15.04
CA TYR A 153 -24.36 -8.83 16.40
C TYR A 153 -25.69 -8.09 16.55
N ASP A 154 -25.82 -6.94 15.89
CA ASP A 154 -27.05 -6.16 15.91
C ASP A 154 -28.21 -6.95 15.26
N LEU A 155 -27.91 -7.72 14.20
CA LEU A 155 -28.91 -8.60 13.58
C LEU A 155 -29.29 -9.79 14.48
N ILE A 156 -28.34 -10.32 15.26
CA ILE A 156 -28.61 -11.36 16.25
C ILE A 156 -29.51 -10.83 17.37
N GLU A 157 -29.28 -9.59 17.83
CA GLU A 157 -30.13 -8.91 18.82
C GLU A 157 -31.55 -8.67 18.29
N LEU A 158 -31.72 -8.51 16.97
CA LEU A 158 -33.02 -8.47 16.30
C LEU A 158 -33.69 -9.85 16.15
N GLY A 159 -33.06 -10.93 16.61
CA GLY A 159 -33.62 -12.29 16.60
C GLY A 159 -33.25 -13.15 15.40
N LEU A 160 -32.35 -12.69 14.53
CA LEU A 160 -31.90 -13.46 13.36
C LEU A 160 -30.83 -14.51 13.72
N VAL A 161 -30.87 -15.65 13.03
CA VAL A 161 -29.82 -16.68 13.09
C VAL A 161 -28.83 -16.47 11.95
N PRO A 162 -27.49 -16.50 12.20
CA PRO A 162 -26.48 -16.30 11.17
C PRO A 162 -26.71 -17.14 9.90
N GLY A 163 -26.79 -16.46 8.75
CA GLY A 163 -27.10 -17.08 7.46
C GLY A 163 -26.99 -16.11 6.27
N PRO A 164 -27.36 -16.55 5.05
CA PRO A 164 -27.26 -15.73 3.83
C PRO A 164 -27.97 -14.36 3.93
N ILE A 165 -29.08 -14.30 4.69
CA ILE A 165 -29.85 -13.08 4.95
C ILE A 165 -29.01 -11.96 5.59
N PHE A 166 -28.02 -12.29 6.42
CA PHE A 166 -27.15 -11.30 7.05
C PHE A 166 -26.41 -10.47 6.00
N LYS A 167 -25.87 -11.13 4.97
CA LYS A 167 -25.17 -10.44 3.90
C LYS A 167 -26.12 -9.52 3.14
N ARG A 168 -27.34 -9.98 2.85
CA ARG A 168 -28.36 -9.17 2.16
C ARG A 168 -28.70 -7.92 2.97
N ILE A 169 -29.02 -8.06 4.25
CA ILE A 169 -29.38 -6.94 5.13
C ILE A 169 -28.21 -5.98 5.30
N LEU A 170 -27.01 -6.47 5.64
CA LEU A 170 -25.85 -5.61 5.85
C LEU A 170 -25.41 -4.91 4.56
N SER A 171 -25.56 -5.54 3.39
CA SER A 171 -25.30 -4.88 2.10
C SER A 171 -26.34 -3.82 1.75
N ALA A 172 -27.63 -4.03 2.06
CA ALA A 172 -28.66 -3.01 1.86
C ALA A 172 -28.43 -1.79 2.76
N VAL A 173 -28.09 -2.03 4.03
CA VAL A 173 -27.67 -0.96 4.97
C VAL A 173 -26.42 -0.24 4.46
N GLU A 174 -25.45 -0.97 3.93
CA GLU A 174 -24.22 -0.37 3.38
C GLU A 174 -24.52 0.56 2.21
N GLU A 175 -25.44 0.18 1.32
CA GLU A 175 -25.87 0.97 0.17
C GLU A 175 -26.62 2.23 0.59
N GLU A 176 -27.64 2.10 1.44
CA GLU A 176 -28.41 3.24 1.98
C GLU A 176 -27.52 4.22 2.76
N GLN A 177 -26.54 3.70 3.50
CA GLN A 177 -25.59 4.50 4.26
C GLN A 177 -24.63 5.26 3.32
N LYS A 178 -24.12 4.60 2.27
CA LYS A 178 -23.25 5.24 1.28
C LYS A 178 -23.96 6.35 0.50
N ASP A 179 -25.25 6.18 0.24
CA ASP A 179 -26.08 7.18 -0.42
C ASP A 179 -26.53 8.31 0.53
N GLY A 180 -26.18 8.24 1.82
CA GLY A 180 -26.55 9.22 2.83
C GLY A 180 -28.03 9.23 3.18
N ARG A 181 -28.78 8.19 2.79
CA ARG A 181 -30.21 8.03 3.13
C ARG A 181 -30.41 7.61 4.58
N ILE A 182 -29.45 6.87 5.14
CA ILE A 182 -29.35 6.58 6.57
C ILE A 182 -28.02 7.08 7.10
N THR A 183 -28.05 7.72 8.27
CA THR A 183 -26.87 8.34 8.91
C THR A 183 -26.72 7.94 10.37
N THR A 184 -27.74 7.29 10.94
CA THR A 184 -27.77 6.89 12.35
C THR A 184 -27.95 5.38 12.50
N ARG A 185 -27.48 4.86 13.63
CA ARG A 185 -27.65 3.44 13.99
C ARG A 185 -29.13 3.04 14.04
N GLU A 186 -30.02 3.93 14.51
CA GLU A 186 -31.45 3.61 14.60
C GLU A 186 -32.09 3.48 13.21
N GLU A 187 -31.79 4.41 12.28
CA GLU A 187 -32.26 4.30 10.89
C GLU A 187 -31.80 2.99 10.21
N ALA A 188 -30.56 2.57 10.49
CA ALA A 188 -30.03 1.30 10.01
C ALA A 188 -30.75 0.08 10.61
N LEU A 189 -31.09 0.13 11.91
CA LEU A 189 -31.86 -0.91 12.57
C LEU A 189 -33.31 -0.97 12.05
N ASP A 190 -33.92 0.18 11.77
CA ASP A 190 -35.28 0.25 11.20
C ASP A 190 -35.35 -0.36 9.81
N LEU A 191 -34.36 -0.04 8.95
CA LEU A 191 -34.22 -0.70 7.65
C LEU A 191 -33.99 -2.21 7.79
N ALA A 192 -33.15 -2.64 8.73
CA ALA A 192 -32.95 -4.06 8.99
C ALA A 192 -34.27 -4.74 9.39
N ARG A 193 -35.06 -4.13 10.28
CA ARG A 193 -36.39 -4.63 10.71
C ARG A 193 -37.38 -4.71 9.55
N SER A 194 -37.39 -3.75 8.62
CA SER A 194 -38.30 -3.79 7.47
C SER A 194 -37.93 -4.93 6.52
N LEU A 195 -36.64 -5.12 6.24
CA LEU A 195 -36.16 -6.20 5.37
C LEU A 195 -36.39 -7.60 5.97
N ILE A 196 -36.34 -7.74 7.30
CA ILE A 196 -36.69 -8.99 7.98
C ILE A 196 -38.16 -9.34 7.74
N LYS A 197 -39.08 -8.37 7.91
CA LYS A 197 -40.52 -8.58 7.70
C LYS A 197 -40.85 -8.98 6.26
N GLU A 198 -40.22 -8.32 5.27
CA GLU A 198 -40.41 -8.66 3.86
C GLU A 198 -39.96 -10.09 3.51
N GLU A 199 -39.03 -10.66 4.28
CA GLU A 199 -38.54 -12.03 4.08
C GLU A 199 -39.42 -13.07 4.80
N ASP A 200 -40.06 -12.70 5.91
CA ASP A 200 -41.05 -13.55 6.58
C ASP A 200 -42.40 -13.61 5.83
N ASP A 201 -42.73 -12.55 5.07
CA ASP A 201 -43.98 -12.43 4.30
C ASP A 201 -43.91 -13.01 2.87
N GLY A 202 -42.73 -13.46 2.40
CA GLY A 202 -42.47 -13.95 1.03
C GLY A 202 -42.12 -15.42 0.93
#